data_AF-A0A4R5WIZ0-F1
#
_entry.id   AF-A0A4R5WIZ0-F1
#
_cell.length_a   1.000
_cell.length_b   1.000
_cell.length_c   1.000
_cell.angle_alpha   90.00
_cell.angle_beta   90.00
_cell.angle_gamma   90.00
#
_symmetry.space_group_name_H-M   'P 1'
#
loop_
_entity.id
_entity.type
_entity.pdbx_description
1 polymer ?
#
loop_
_entity_poly.entity_id
_entity_poly.type
_entity_poly.pdbx_seq_one_letter_code
_entity_poly.pdbx_strand_id
1 'polypeptide(L)'
;MSAVIAVPDLLAQAATQVTAIGHVLGAANQTAASTQAVLPAAADEVSAAVAQLFSRFGQDYHTAAGQAAAYQQAFAQHLTAAASSYANAETANTSLLQPATAAAGIPSLDQVFASLISTVTGLFWQTLAYLYYLGFLLLIPIYAALALWLPVAYIGSILGLT
;
A
#
# COMPACT_ATOMS: atom_id res chain seq x y z
N MET A 1 27.04 -12.36 -6.67
CA MET A 1 26.37 -11.09 -6.29
C MET A 1 25.46 -11.40 -5.12
N SER A 2 25.70 -10.85 -3.93
CA SER A 2 24.71 -10.92 -2.85
C SER A 2 23.61 -9.89 -3.14
N ALA A 3 22.35 -10.32 -3.13
CA ALA A 3 21.22 -9.40 -3.21
C ALA A 3 21.08 -8.67 -1.87
N VAL A 4 21.05 -7.34 -1.89
CA VAL A 4 20.71 -6.52 -0.72
C VAL A 4 19.24 -6.18 -0.81
N ILE A 5 18.47 -6.58 0.20
CA ILE A 5 17.04 -6.30 0.31
C ILE A 5 16.85 -5.25 1.40
N ALA A 6 16.15 -4.16 1.09
CA ALA A 6 15.72 -3.16 2.06
C ALA A 6 14.19 -3.24 2.17
N VAL A 7 13.69 -3.29 3.41
CA VAL A 7 12.24 -3.23 3.68
C VAL A 7 11.99 -1.92 4.43
N PRO A 8 11.38 -0.91 3.79
CA PRO A 8 11.17 0.41 4.39
C PRO A 8 10.50 0.36 5.77
N ASP A 9 9.50 -0.50 5.93
CA ASP A 9 8.76 -0.65 7.18
C ASP A 9 9.64 -1.16 8.33
N LEU A 10 10.52 -2.14 8.07
CA LEU A 10 11.46 -2.64 9.07
C LEU A 10 12.50 -1.57 9.47
N LEU A 11 12.93 -0.73 8.53
CA LEU A 11 13.84 0.38 8.81
C LEU A 11 13.17 1.44 9.71
N ALA A 12 11.89 1.76 9.47
CA ALA A 12 11.12 2.68 10.31
C ALA A 12 10.88 2.12 11.72
N GLN A 13 10.58 0.82 11.84
CA GLN A 13 10.46 0.14 13.12
C GLN A 13 11.81 0.14 13.87
N ALA A 14 12.92 -0.13 13.18
CA ALA A 14 14.25 -0.10 13.76
C ALA A 14 14.60 1.30 14.29
N ALA A 15 14.28 2.37 13.54
CA ALA A 15 14.47 3.74 14.00
C ALA A 15 13.72 4.00 15.33
N THR A 16 12.47 3.55 15.42
CA THR A 16 11.65 3.67 16.64
C THR A 16 12.28 2.92 17.81
N GLN A 17 12.76 1.70 17.59
CA GLN A 17 13.43 0.90 18.62
C GLN A 17 14.72 1.56 19.10
N VAL A 18 15.54 2.09 18.18
CA VAL A 18 16.75 2.83 18.53
C VAL A 18 16.40 4.05 19.39
N THR A 19 15.36 4.81 19.04
CA THR A 19 14.91 5.94 19.86
C THR A 19 14.48 5.49 21.25
N ALA A 20 13.73 4.39 21.37
CA ALA A 20 13.31 3.84 22.66
C ALA A 20 14.51 3.43 23.54
N ILE A 21 15.52 2.77 22.97
CA ILE A 21 16.77 2.44 23.68
C ILE A 21 17.45 3.73 24.17
N GLY A 22 17.47 4.77 23.36
CA GLY A 22 18.10 6.06 23.70
C GLY A 22 17.42 6.73 24.89
N HIS A 23 16.08 6.64 24.97
CA HIS A 23 15.33 7.13 26.13
C HIS A 23 15.67 6.36 27.42
N VAL A 24 15.71 5.03 27.35
CA VAL A 24 16.07 4.19 28.51
C VAL A 24 17.50 4.49 28.97
N LEU A 25 18.43 4.62 28.02
CA LEU A 25 19.82 4.94 28.31
C LEU A 25 19.97 6.36 28.90
N GLY A 26 19.20 7.33 28.40
CA GLY A 26 19.15 8.67 28.95
C GLY A 26 18.67 8.70 30.40
N ALA A 27 17.63 7.94 30.73
CA ALA A 27 17.14 7.80 32.10
C ALA A 27 18.19 7.14 33.01
N ALA A 28 18.84 6.07 32.54
CA ALA A 28 19.92 5.42 33.28
C ALA A 28 21.09 6.38 33.55
N ASN A 29 21.52 7.14 32.55
CA ASN A 29 22.58 8.14 32.72
C ASN A 29 22.22 9.21 33.75
N GLN A 30 20.97 9.67 33.80
CA GLN A 30 20.55 10.63 34.84
C GLN A 30 20.70 10.06 36.25
N THR A 31 20.37 8.79 36.47
CA THR A 31 20.57 8.14 37.78
C THR A 31 22.05 8.00 38.16
N ALA A 32 22.93 7.93 37.17
CA ALA A 32 24.38 7.86 37.34
C ALA A 32 25.05 9.23 37.55
N ALA A 33 24.30 10.33 37.63
CA ALA A 33 24.88 11.68 37.79
C ALA A 33 25.73 11.84 39.06
N SER A 34 25.39 11.12 40.13
CA SER A 34 26.10 11.17 41.42
C SER A 34 27.56 10.71 41.34
N THR A 35 27.93 9.95 40.31
CA THR A 35 29.31 9.46 40.12
C THR A 35 30.30 10.57 39.77
N GLN A 36 29.82 11.76 39.39
CA GLN A 36 30.66 12.92 39.06
C GLN A 36 31.17 13.67 40.30
N ALA A 37 30.62 13.38 41.48
CA ALA A 37 30.90 14.08 42.73
C ALA A 37 30.99 13.08 43.90
N VAL A 38 31.98 12.18 43.83
CA VAL A 38 32.25 11.19 44.88
C VAL A 38 32.89 11.88 46.08
N LEU A 39 32.37 11.61 47.28
CA LEU A 39 32.91 12.13 48.53
C LEU A 39 34.08 11.25 49.04
N PRO A 40 35.13 11.83 49.65
CA PRO A 40 36.19 11.06 50.31
C PRO A 40 35.63 10.16 51.41
N ALA A 41 36.14 8.92 51.49
CA ALA A 41 35.74 7.96 52.53
C ALA A 41 36.24 8.35 53.93
N ALA A 42 37.37 9.05 54.00
CA ALA A 42 37.96 9.61 55.21
C ALA A 42 38.71 10.92 54.89
N ALA A 43 39.18 11.61 55.94
CA ALA A 43 39.83 12.92 55.84
C ALA A 43 41.30 12.87 55.37
N ASP A 44 41.83 11.68 55.06
CA ASP A 44 43.19 11.52 54.58
C ASP A 44 43.35 11.85 53.10
N GLU A 45 44.58 12.16 52.70
CA GLU A 45 44.91 12.56 51.34
C GLU A 45 44.68 11.44 50.31
N VAL A 46 44.82 10.17 50.71
CA VAL A 46 44.60 9.02 49.81
C VAL A 46 43.10 8.90 49.50
N SER A 47 42.23 8.97 50.51
CA SER A 47 40.78 9.00 50.34
C SER A 47 40.33 10.16 49.47
N ALA A 48 40.91 11.35 49.65
CA ALA A 48 40.62 12.52 48.84
C ALA A 48 41.04 12.32 47.37
N ALA A 49 42.25 11.79 47.14
CA ALA A 49 42.76 11.53 45.80
C ALA A 49 41.94 10.47 45.06
N VAL A 50 41.54 9.39 45.75
CA VAL A 50 40.69 8.32 45.18
C VAL A 50 39.32 8.86 44.80
N ALA A 51 38.68 9.65 45.68
CA ALA A 51 37.38 10.27 45.38
C ALA A 51 37.47 11.22 44.18
N GLN A 52 38.56 11.99 44.06
CA GLN A 52 38.80 12.86 42.91
C GLN A 52 39.00 12.07 41.62
N LEU A 53 39.72 10.94 41.65
CA LEU A 53 39.91 10.06 40.50
C LEU A 53 38.57 9.54 39.98
N PHE A 54 37.72 8.99 40.85
CA PHE A 54 36.41 8.48 40.46
C PHE A 54 35.48 9.59 39.96
N SER A 55 35.52 10.76 40.58
CA SER A 55 34.73 11.92 40.13
C SER A 55 35.11 12.35 38.71
N ARG A 56 36.42 12.39 38.39
CA ARG A 56 36.90 12.66 37.03
C ARG A 56 36.44 11.58 36.05
N PHE A 57 36.57 10.32 36.42
CA PHE A 57 36.09 9.22 35.58
C PHE A 57 34.58 9.30 35.31
N GLY A 58 33.79 9.69 36.32
CA GLY A 58 32.36 10.00 36.14
C GLY A 58 32.14 11.11 35.12
N GLN A 59 32.85 12.22 35.22
CA GLN A 59 32.74 13.35 34.28
C GLN A 59 33.11 12.96 32.84
N ASP A 60 34.18 12.17 32.67
CA ASP A 60 34.61 11.65 31.37
C ASP A 60 33.55 10.70 30.78
N TYR A 61 33.00 9.80 31.60
CA TYR A 61 31.89 8.93 31.21
C TYR A 61 30.67 9.72 30.74
N HIS A 62 30.23 10.73 31.52
CA HIS A 62 29.07 11.55 31.18
C HIS A 62 29.28 12.34 29.88
N THR A 63 30.51 12.81 29.63
CA THR A 63 30.87 13.46 28.36
C THR A 63 30.74 12.47 27.19
N ALA A 64 31.29 11.27 27.32
CA ALA A 64 31.19 10.22 26.30
C ALA A 64 29.75 9.76 26.08
N ALA A 65 28.96 9.61 27.16
CA ALA A 65 27.55 9.26 27.10
C ALA A 65 26.72 10.32 26.36
N GLY A 66 27.02 11.60 26.55
CA GLY A 66 26.41 12.69 25.78
C GLY A 66 26.69 12.60 24.28
N GLN A 67 27.94 12.30 23.90
CA GLN A 67 28.31 12.09 22.49
C GLN A 67 27.61 10.87 21.89
N ALA A 68 27.54 9.76 22.63
CA ALA A 68 26.84 8.56 22.21
C ALA A 68 25.33 8.80 22.01
N ALA A 69 24.71 9.59 22.90
CA ALA A 69 23.29 9.96 22.77
C ALA A 69 23.05 10.79 21.50
N ALA A 70 23.92 11.76 21.20
CA ALA A 70 23.83 12.55 19.97
C ALA A 70 23.99 11.69 18.71
N TYR A 71 24.94 10.76 18.72
CA TYR A 71 25.12 9.79 17.63
C TYR A 71 23.88 8.90 17.44
N GLN A 72 23.34 8.36 18.53
CA GLN A 72 22.16 7.51 18.49
C GLN A 72 20.94 8.24 17.92
N GLN A 73 20.76 9.51 18.28
CA GLN A 73 19.70 10.36 17.74
C GLN A 73 19.88 10.59 16.23
N ALA A 74 21.10 10.92 15.78
CA ALA A 74 21.40 11.08 14.37
C ALA A 74 21.20 9.75 13.60
N PHE A 75 21.60 8.62 14.19
CA PHE A 75 21.40 7.31 13.60
C PHE A 75 19.93 6.96 13.38
N ALA A 76 19.05 7.23 14.37
CA ALA A 76 17.61 7.04 14.23
C ALA A 76 17.00 7.93 13.13
N GLN A 77 17.48 9.18 13.01
CA GLN A 77 17.07 10.10 11.93
C GLN A 77 17.51 9.57 10.57
N HIS A 78 18.74 9.07 10.45
CA HIS A 78 19.24 8.48 9.21
C HIS A 78 18.46 7.22 8.80
N LEU A 79 18.12 6.34 9.75
CA LEU A 79 17.26 5.19 9.48
C LEU A 79 15.88 5.60 8.96
N THR A 80 15.28 6.63 9.56
CA THR A 80 13.99 7.17 9.13
C THR A 80 14.06 7.76 7.72
N ALA A 81 15.13 8.52 7.43
CA ALA A 81 15.36 9.08 6.09
C ALA A 81 15.64 8.00 5.03
N ALA A 82 16.36 6.93 5.41
CA ALA A 82 16.60 5.79 4.52
C ALA A 82 15.28 5.06 4.21
N ALA A 83 14.45 4.79 5.23
CA ALA A 83 13.14 4.18 5.04
C ALA A 83 12.28 4.95 4.04
N SER A 84 12.18 6.28 4.20
CA SER A 84 11.42 7.12 3.27
C SER A 84 12.02 7.15 1.87
N SER A 85 13.36 7.18 1.75
CA SER A 85 14.04 7.12 0.46
C SER A 85 13.73 5.82 -0.30
N TYR A 86 13.79 4.67 0.36
CA TYR A 86 13.44 3.38 -0.26
C TYR A 86 11.96 3.29 -0.63
N ALA A 87 11.05 3.74 0.23
CA ALA A 87 9.62 3.78 -0.08
C ALA A 87 9.30 4.69 -1.28
N ASN A 88 9.97 5.84 -1.37
CA ASN A 88 9.85 6.74 -2.51
C ASN A 88 10.40 6.11 -3.79
N ALA A 89 11.49 5.34 -3.71
CA ALA A 89 12.03 4.60 -4.85
C ALA A 89 11.06 3.52 -5.35
N GLU A 90 10.42 2.77 -4.46
CA GLU A 90 9.37 1.80 -4.83
C GLU A 90 8.18 2.49 -5.51
N THR A 91 7.75 3.63 -4.98
CA THR A 91 6.66 4.43 -5.58
C THR A 91 7.04 4.98 -6.95
N ALA A 92 8.27 5.48 -7.12
CA ALA A 92 8.77 5.95 -8.42
C ALA A 92 8.85 4.81 -9.44
N ASN A 93 9.37 3.66 -9.04
CA ASN A 93 9.48 2.49 -9.92
C ASN A 93 8.11 1.97 -10.36
N THR A 94 7.13 1.88 -9.45
CA THR A 94 5.75 1.49 -9.80
C THR A 94 5.09 2.49 -10.76
N SER A 95 5.29 3.79 -10.53
CA SER A 95 4.83 4.86 -11.42
C SER A 95 5.46 4.81 -12.82
N LEU A 96 6.73 4.41 -12.95
CA LEU A 96 7.39 4.23 -14.26
C LEU A 96 6.93 2.96 -14.98
N LEU A 97 6.64 1.89 -14.25
CA LEU A 97 6.23 0.60 -14.82
C LEU A 97 4.76 0.59 -15.29
N GLN A 98 3.88 1.38 -14.68
CA GLN A 98 2.48 1.48 -15.10
C GLN A 98 2.31 1.97 -16.55
N PRO A 99 2.94 3.08 -16.99
CA PRO A 99 2.93 3.51 -18.39
C PRO A 99 3.67 2.54 -19.30
N ALA A 100 4.78 1.94 -18.84
CA ALA A 100 5.57 1.01 -19.65
C ALA A 100 4.80 -0.27 -20.00
N THR A 101 4.03 -0.82 -19.05
CA THR A 101 3.14 -1.97 -19.29
C THR A 101 2.00 -1.62 -20.25
N ALA A 102 1.42 -0.41 -20.13
CA ALA A 102 0.46 0.09 -21.09
C ALA A 102 1.06 0.27 -22.51
N ALA A 103 2.28 0.79 -22.61
CA ALA A 103 2.99 0.98 -23.87
C ALA A 103 3.47 -0.33 -24.52
N ALA A 104 3.76 -1.36 -23.71
CA ALA A 104 4.08 -2.71 -24.17
C ALA A 104 2.86 -3.45 -24.77
N GLY A 105 1.67 -2.84 -24.75
CA GLY A 105 0.45 -3.43 -25.28
C GLY A 105 -0.03 -4.65 -24.49
N ILE A 106 0.47 -4.85 -23.27
CA ILE A 106 0.00 -5.89 -22.36
C ILE A 106 -1.25 -5.32 -21.67
N PRO A 107 -2.46 -5.82 -21.97
CA PRO A 107 -3.67 -5.28 -21.37
C PRO A 107 -3.67 -5.60 -19.87
N SER A 108 -4.09 -4.64 -19.05
CA SER A 108 -4.28 -4.89 -17.61
C SER A 108 -5.40 -5.91 -17.39
N LEU A 109 -5.39 -6.62 -16.26
CA LEU A 109 -6.47 -7.56 -15.91
C LEU A 109 -7.85 -6.88 -15.97
N ASP A 110 -7.94 -5.63 -15.51
CA ASP A 110 -9.18 -4.84 -15.58
C ASP A 110 -9.65 -4.61 -17.02
N GLN A 111 -8.72 -4.30 -17.95
CA GLN A 111 -9.04 -4.14 -19.37
C GLN A 111 -9.50 -5.46 -20.00
N VAL A 112 -8.86 -6.57 -19.64
CA VAL A 112 -9.26 -7.90 -20.11
C VAL A 112 -10.67 -8.25 -19.62
N PHE A 113 -10.95 -8.06 -18.33
CA PHE A 113 -12.28 -8.31 -17.76
C PHE A 113 -13.35 -7.41 -18.37
N ALA A 114 -13.08 -6.11 -18.52
CA ALA A 114 -14.01 -5.16 -19.13
C ALA A 114 -14.34 -5.53 -20.58
N SER A 115 -13.32 -5.90 -21.37
CA SER A 115 -13.50 -6.35 -22.76
C SER A 115 -14.34 -7.63 -22.85
N LEU A 116 -14.08 -8.60 -21.96
CA LEU A 116 -14.82 -9.86 -21.90
C LEU A 116 -16.30 -9.63 -21.54
N ILE A 117 -16.57 -8.83 -20.51
CA ILE A 117 -17.94 -8.49 -20.11
C ILE A 117 -18.67 -7.79 -21.25
N SER A 118 -18.04 -6.79 -21.89
CA SER A 118 -18.62 -6.07 -23.02
C SER A 118 -18.94 -7.01 -24.18
N THR A 119 -18.03 -7.90 -24.53
CA THR A 119 -18.20 -8.88 -25.61
C THR A 119 -19.34 -9.85 -25.32
N VAL A 120 -19.36 -10.46 -24.13
CA VAL A 120 -20.41 -11.40 -23.71
C VAL A 120 -21.77 -10.73 -23.66
N THR A 121 -21.84 -9.52 -23.09
CA THR A 121 -23.07 -8.74 -23.01
C THR A 121 -23.58 -8.36 -24.40
N GLY A 122 -22.67 -7.94 -25.29
CA GLY A 122 -22.99 -7.63 -26.69
C GLY A 122 -23.56 -8.84 -27.43
N LEU A 123 -22.90 -10.00 -27.33
CA LEU A 123 -23.36 -11.25 -27.94
C LEU A 123 -24.73 -11.67 -27.41
N PHE A 124 -24.99 -11.50 -26.12
CA PHE A 124 -26.28 -11.78 -25.52
C PHE A 124 -27.39 -10.93 -26.14
N TRP A 125 -27.22 -9.60 -26.18
CA TRP A 125 -28.22 -8.70 -26.75
C TRP A 125 -28.38 -8.88 -28.25
N GLN A 126 -27.29 -9.10 -28.98
CA GLN A 126 -27.33 -9.38 -30.41
C GLN A 126 -28.15 -10.65 -30.69
N THR A 127 -27.90 -11.72 -29.95
CA THR A 127 -28.63 -12.99 -30.08
C THR A 127 -30.11 -12.80 -29.77
N LEU A 128 -30.43 -12.09 -28.68
CA LEU A 128 -31.81 -11.79 -28.30
C LEU A 128 -32.54 -10.96 -29.36
N ALA A 129 -31.88 -9.95 -29.93
CA ALA A 129 -32.41 -9.14 -31.01
C ALA A 129 -32.67 -9.97 -32.27
N TYR A 130 -31.75 -10.86 -32.66
CA TYR A 130 -31.96 -11.77 -33.78
C TYR A 130 -33.18 -12.67 -33.58
N LEU A 131 -33.33 -13.25 -32.39
CA LEU A 131 -34.50 -14.08 -32.07
C LEU A 131 -35.80 -13.27 -32.17
N TYR A 132 -35.81 -12.03 -31.69
CA TYR A 132 -36.96 -11.13 -31.79
C TYR A 132 -37.31 -10.81 -33.24
N TYR A 133 -36.33 -10.39 -34.07
CA TYR A 133 -36.56 -10.07 -35.49
C TYR A 133 -36.98 -11.31 -36.30
N LEU A 134 -36.39 -12.47 -36.05
CA LEU A 134 -36.75 -13.71 -36.72
C LEU A 134 -38.19 -14.12 -36.38
N GLY A 135 -38.59 -13.98 -35.11
CA GLY A 135 -39.95 -14.20 -34.65
C GLY A 135 -40.95 -13.26 -35.34
N PHE A 136 -40.63 -11.97 -35.40
CA PHE A 136 -41.45 -10.99 -36.12
C PHE A 136 -41.59 -11.35 -37.60
N LEU A 137 -40.49 -11.70 -38.28
CA LEU A 137 -40.49 -12.06 -39.70
C LEU A 137 -41.32 -13.32 -40.00
N LEU A 138 -41.32 -14.31 -39.12
CA LEU A 138 -42.16 -15.51 -39.24
C LEU A 138 -43.66 -15.21 -39.07
N LEU A 139 -44.02 -14.17 -38.32
CA LEU A 139 -45.42 -13.77 -38.12
C LEU A 139 -45.97 -12.96 -39.29
N ILE A 140 -45.13 -12.27 -40.07
CA ILE A 140 -45.55 -11.49 -41.26
C ILE A 140 -46.47 -12.27 -42.20
N PRO A 141 -46.13 -13.49 -42.69
CA PRO A 141 -47.00 -14.23 -43.60
C PRO A 141 -48.32 -14.64 -42.95
N ILE A 142 -48.33 -14.92 -41.64
CA ILE A 142 -49.53 -15.28 -40.89
C ILE A 142 -50.46 -14.07 -40.78
N TYR A 143 -49.93 -12.91 -40.40
CA TYR A 143 -50.70 -11.66 -40.35
C TYR A 143 -51.23 -11.26 -41.73
N ALA A 144 -50.43 -11.41 -42.79
CA ALA A 144 -50.85 -11.14 -44.16
C ALA A 144 -51.98 -12.08 -44.60
N ALA A 145 -51.88 -13.38 -44.31
CA ALA A 145 -52.93 -14.36 -44.61
C ALA A 145 -54.23 -14.06 -43.84
N LEU A 146 -54.14 -13.75 -42.54
CA LEU A 146 -55.29 -13.35 -41.73
C LEU A 146 -55.94 -12.07 -42.25
N ALA A 147 -55.16 -11.04 -42.57
CA ALA A 147 -55.67 -9.75 -43.07
C ALA A 147 -56.41 -9.89 -44.41
N LEU A 148 -56.02 -10.86 -45.25
CA LEU A 148 -56.66 -11.14 -46.53
C LEU A 148 -57.90 -12.06 -46.36
N TRP A 149 -57.87 -12.99 -45.40
CA TRP A 149 -58.96 -13.93 -45.13
C TRP A 149 -60.12 -13.31 -44.34
N LEU A 150 -59.84 -12.46 -43.35
CA LEU A 150 -60.84 -11.83 -42.48
C LEU A 150 -61.95 -11.08 -43.22
N PRO A 151 -61.66 -10.22 -44.23
CA PRO A 151 -62.69 -9.55 -45.02
C PRO A 151 -63.55 -10.51 -45.83
N VAL A 152 -62.95 -11.57 -46.38
CA VAL A 152 -63.64 -12.59 -47.17
C VAL A 152 -64.58 -13.41 -46.29
N ALA A 153 -64.11 -13.84 -45.12
CA ALA A 153 -64.94 -14.55 -44.13
C ALA A 153 -66.09 -13.67 -43.62
N TYR A 154 -65.83 -12.38 -43.36
CA TYR A 154 -66.84 -11.42 -42.95
C TYR A 154 -67.93 -11.25 -44.01
N ILE A 155 -67.56 -11.06 -45.28
CA ILE A 155 -68.51 -10.95 -46.39
C ILE A 155 -69.32 -12.24 -46.59
N GLY A 156 -68.68 -13.42 -46.49
CA GLY A 156 -69.37 -14.72 -46.56
C GLY A 156 -70.42 -14.89 -45.47
N SER A 157 -70.13 -14.45 -44.24
CA SER A 157 -71.08 -14.49 -43.12
C SER A 157 -72.30 -13.57 -43.30
N ILE A 158 -72.15 -12.46 -44.03
CA ILE A 158 -73.25 -11.53 -44.35
C ILE A 158 -74.12 -12.08 -45.49
N LEU A 159 -73.51 -12.78 -46.45
CA LEU A 159 -74.18 -13.33 -47.63
C LEU A 159 -74.78 -14.74 -47.42
N GLY A 160 -74.62 -15.34 -46.25
CA GLY A 160 -75.11 -16.68 -45.95
C GLY A 160 -74.42 -17.80 -46.74
N LEU A 161 -73.22 -17.52 -47.25
CA LEU A 161 -72.37 -18.46 -47.98
C LEU A 161 -71.25 -18.92 -47.04
N THR A 162 -71.55 -19.95 -46.25
CA THR A 162 -70.55 -20.79 -45.57
C THR A 162 -70.88 -22.24 -45.82
#